data_AF-A0A8S8XF04-F1
#
_entry.id   AF-A0A8S8XF04-F1
#
_cell.length_a   1.000
_cell.length_b   1.000
_cell.length_c   1.000
_cell.angle_alpha   90.00
_cell.angle_beta   90.00
_cell.angle_gamma   90.00
#
_symmetry.space_group_name_H-M   'P 1'
#
loop_
_entity.id
_entity.type
_entity.pdbx_description
1 polymer ?
#
loop_
_entity_poly.entity_id
_entity_poly.type
_entity_poly.pdbx_seq_one_letter_code
_entity_poly.pdbx_strand_id
1 'polypeptide(L)'
;MAPIHRDDEEAYNNGTTFEIITQICTNDGICDPPVTMDAEVDERIHSISLTPPNDHTYVNWRVKATDSEGNKTSYPHGDWFKTWSSCYYNEGAWGGSDSLSDGCSEEGESTPGFSIMATLAALSIAGIIVTRRESYQK
;
A
#
# COMPACT_ATOMS: atom_id res chain seq x y z
N MET A 1 -0.74 10.02 3.19
CA MET A 1 -0.21 8.67 3.27
C MET A 1 -0.59 8.03 1.97
N ALA A 2 0.05 8.57 0.93
CA ALA A 2 0.34 7.86 -0.28
C ALA A 2 1.09 6.58 0.10
N PRO A 3 0.68 5.41 -0.39
CA PRO A 3 1.53 4.23 -0.36
C PRO A 3 2.89 4.55 -1.01
N ILE A 4 3.97 4.26 -0.28
CA ILE A 4 5.34 4.38 -0.75
C ILE A 4 5.97 3.00 -0.65
N HIS A 5 6.47 2.50 -1.78
CA HIS A 5 7.27 1.29 -1.86
C HIS A 5 8.70 1.65 -2.26
N ARG A 6 9.68 0.99 -1.66
CA ARG A 6 11.08 1.13 -2.07
C ARG A 6 11.57 -0.21 -2.59
N ASP A 7 12.08 -0.21 -3.80
CA ASP A 7 12.66 -1.39 -4.44
C ASP A 7 14.01 -1.72 -3.79
N ASP A 8 14.23 -3.02 -3.58
CA ASP A 8 15.56 -3.54 -3.25
C ASP A 8 16.51 -3.41 -4.45
N GLU A 9 17.80 -3.24 -4.17
CA GLU A 9 18.85 -3.02 -5.17
C GLU A 9 18.89 -4.10 -6.26
N GLU A 10 18.70 -5.36 -5.85
CA GLU A 10 18.68 -6.51 -6.74
C GLU A 10 17.43 -6.54 -7.62
N ALA A 11 16.26 -6.19 -7.07
CA ALA A 11 15.01 -6.16 -7.81
C ALA A 11 15.01 -5.05 -8.88
N TYR A 12 15.53 -3.87 -8.50
CA TYR A 12 15.72 -2.74 -9.42
C TYR A 12 16.69 -3.10 -10.56
N ASN A 13 17.80 -3.77 -10.25
CA ASN A 13 18.82 -4.11 -11.26
C ASN A 13 18.42 -5.29 -12.17
N ASN A 14 17.56 -6.20 -11.69
CA ASN A 14 17.12 -7.37 -12.45
C ASN A 14 15.88 -7.13 -13.33
N GLY A 15 15.38 -5.88 -13.41
CA GLY A 15 14.25 -5.52 -14.26
C GLY A 15 12.88 -5.93 -13.70
N THR A 16 12.77 -6.11 -12.38
CA THR A 16 11.48 -6.35 -11.72
C THR A 16 10.62 -5.09 -11.82
N THR A 17 9.36 -5.25 -12.21
CA THR A 17 8.39 -4.15 -12.27
C THR A 17 7.41 -4.25 -11.11
N PHE A 18 7.00 -3.10 -10.56
CA PHE A 18 6.08 -3.02 -9.43
C PHE A 18 4.79 -2.33 -9.83
N GLU A 19 3.66 -2.92 -9.42
CA GLU A 19 2.32 -2.35 -9.55
C GLU A 19 1.75 -2.13 -8.15
N ILE A 20 1.22 -0.94 -7.86
CA ILE A 20 0.51 -0.67 -6.60
C ILE A 20 -0.98 -0.79 -6.86
N ILE A 21 -1.66 -1.64 -6.11
CA ILE A 21 -3.11 -1.86 -6.22
C ILE A 21 -3.75 -1.30 -4.97
N THR A 22 -4.76 -0.45 -5.12
CA THR A 22 -5.53 0.16 -4.03
C THR A 22 -6.99 -0.23 -4.09
N GLN A 23 -7.68 -0.18 -2.95
CA GLN A 23 -9.12 -0.34 -2.84
C GLN A 23 -9.60 0.58 -1.72
N ILE A 24 -10.52 1.48 -2.04
CA ILE A 24 -11.12 2.40 -1.08
C ILE A 24 -12.36 1.74 -0.48
N CYS A 25 -12.54 1.86 0.83
CA CYS A 25 -13.75 1.44 1.52
C CYS A 25 -14.36 2.63 2.25
N THR A 26 -15.69 2.78 2.19
CA THR A 26 -16.46 3.87 2.77
C THR A 26 -17.09 3.52 4.12
N ASN A 27 -17.50 4.56 4.84
CA ASN A 27 -18.12 4.47 6.17
C ASN A 27 -19.43 3.68 6.19
N ASP A 28 -20.04 3.47 5.03
CA ASP A 28 -21.22 2.62 4.85
C ASP A 28 -20.87 1.12 4.78
N GLY A 29 -19.59 0.77 4.88
CA GLY A 29 -19.08 -0.60 4.80
C GLY A 29 -18.97 -1.15 3.37
N ILE A 30 -19.08 -0.28 2.36
CA ILE A 30 -18.94 -0.63 0.95
C ILE A 30 -17.50 -0.38 0.50
N CYS A 31 -16.91 -1.34 -0.20
CA CYS A 31 -15.60 -1.18 -0.82
C CYS A 31 -15.73 -1.10 -2.34
N ASP A 32 -15.02 -0.15 -2.93
CA ASP A 32 -14.90 -0.06 -4.39
C ASP A 32 -14.10 -1.23 -4.95
N PRO A 33 -14.26 -1.54 -6.26
CA PRO A 33 -13.39 -2.49 -6.94
C PRO A 33 -11.92 -2.05 -6.83
N PRO A 34 -10.97 -2.99 -6.69
CA PRO A 34 -9.55 -2.64 -6.70
C PRO A 34 -9.09 -1.95 -7.99
N VAL A 35 -8.22 -0.96 -7.84
CA VAL A 35 -7.65 -0.17 -8.94
C VAL A 35 -6.13 -0.30 -8.91
N THR A 36 -5.52 -0.57 -10.07
CA THR A 36 -4.07 -0.48 -10.24
C THR A 36 -3.70 0.97 -10.47
N MET A 37 -2.78 1.49 -9.66
CA MET A 37 -2.30 2.86 -9.71
C MET A 37 -0.96 2.92 -10.43
N ASP A 38 -0.80 3.92 -11.29
CA ASP A 38 0.50 4.26 -11.85
C ASP A 38 1.35 4.95 -10.76
N ALA A 39 2.45 4.32 -10.36
CA ALA A 39 3.36 4.87 -9.37
C ALA A 39 4.34 5.85 -10.02
N GLU A 40 4.56 6.99 -9.35
CA GLU A 40 5.69 7.85 -9.65
C GLU A 40 6.96 7.20 -9.10
N VAL A 41 7.94 6.99 -9.98
CA VAL A 41 9.20 6.31 -9.66
C VAL A 41 10.31 7.35 -9.55
N ASP A 42 10.80 7.58 -8.34
CA ASP A 42 12.01 8.35 -8.08
C ASP A 42 13.13 7.42 -7.63
N GLU A 43 14.07 7.16 -8.54
CA GLU A 43 15.11 6.13 -8.44
C GLU A 43 14.55 4.74 -8.13
N ARG A 44 14.36 4.43 -6.84
CA ARG A 44 13.85 3.14 -6.32
C ARG A 44 12.58 3.31 -5.52
N ILE A 45 12.05 4.52 -5.41
CA ILE A 45 10.90 4.85 -4.58
C ILE A 45 9.69 5.00 -5.48
N HIS A 46 8.75 4.08 -5.34
CA HIS A 46 7.45 4.10 -6.01
C HIS A 46 6.45 4.75 -5.06
N SER A 47 5.92 5.90 -5.45
CA SER A 47 4.93 6.63 -4.67
C SER A 47 3.65 6.82 -5.47
N ILE A 48 2.49 6.68 -4.80
CA ILE A 48 1.20 6.94 -5.43
C ILE A 48 0.41 7.98 -4.65
N SER A 49 0.07 9.09 -5.29
CA SER A 49 -0.87 10.05 -4.70
C SER A 49 -2.30 9.57 -4.94
N LEU A 50 -3.06 9.39 -3.86
CA LEU A 50 -4.47 9.03 -3.90
C LEU A 50 -5.25 10.05 -3.07
N THR A 51 -6.37 10.53 -3.62
CA THR A 51 -7.33 11.37 -2.90
C THR A 51 -8.63 10.59 -2.75
N PRO A 52 -8.82 9.87 -1.64
CA PRO A 52 -10.08 9.20 -1.37
C PRO A 52 -11.21 10.22 -1.18
N PRO A 53 -12.47 9.82 -1.43
CA PRO A 53 -13.63 10.65 -1.11
C PRO A 53 -13.75 10.87 0.41
N ASN A 54 -14.43 11.95 0.82
CA ASN A 54 -14.50 12.36 2.23
C ASN A 54 -15.17 11.32 3.16
N ASP A 55 -15.93 10.39 2.61
CA ASP A 55 -16.65 9.33 3.31
C ASP A 55 -15.86 8.01 3.41
N HIS A 56 -14.58 7.99 3.05
CA HIS A 56 -13.75 6.79 3.17
C HIS A 56 -13.42 6.45 4.65
N THR A 57 -13.52 5.16 4.97
CA THR A 57 -13.10 4.58 6.26
C THR A 57 -11.62 4.22 6.22
N TYR A 58 -11.22 3.46 5.21
CA TYR A 58 -9.86 2.99 5.05
C TYR A 58 -9.56 2.71 3.57
N VAL A 59 -8.27 2.71 3.25
CA VAL A 59 -7.76 2.29 1.96
C VAL A 59 -6.95 1.01 2.17
N ASN A 60 -7.38 -0.06 1.50
CA ASN A 60 -6.56 -1.26 1.33
C ASN A 60 -5.56 -1.02 0.21
N TRP A 61 -4.31 -1.45 0.38
CA TRP A 61 -3.33 -1.43 -0.69
C TRP A 61 -2.38 -2.62 -0.63
N ARG A 62 -1.82 -2.98 -1.78
CA ARG A 62 -0.81 -4.04 -1.91
C ARG A 62 0.11 -3.75 -3.08
N VAL A 63 1.31 -4.31 -3.03
CA VAL A 63 2.30 -4.21 -4.11
C VAL A 63 2.37 -5.53 -4.84
N LYS A 64 2.37 -5.50 -6.16
CA LYS A 64 2.55 -6.68 -7.01
C LYS A 64 3.85 -6.52 -7.80
N ALA A 65 4.82 -7.36 -7.49
CA ALA A 65 6.08 -7.44 -8.21
C ALA A 65 5.96 -8.46 -9.35
N THR A 66 6.45 -8.11 -10.52
CA THR A 66 6.65 -9.05 -11.64
C THR A 66 8.14 -9.10 -11.94
N ASP A 67 8.76 -10.26 -11.77
CA ASP A 67 10.18 -10.44 -12.05
C ASP A 67 10.47 -10.52 -13.57
N SER A 68 11.74 -10.60 -13.94
CA SER A 68 12.18 -10.71 -15.33
C SER A 68 11.81 -12.03 -16.02
N GLU A 69 11.44 -13.05 -15.25
CA GLU A 69 10.91 -14.32 -15.76
C GLU A 69 9.37 -14.30 -15.90
N GLY A 70 8.72 -13.21 -15.46
CA GLY A 70 7.28 -13.01 -15.50
C GLY A 70 6.54 -13.60 -14.30
N ASN A 71 7.22 -14.08 -13.27
CA ASN A 71 6.59 -14.56 -12.04
C ASN A 71 6.04 -13.38 -11.26
N LYS A 72 4.82 -13.54 -10.73
CA LYS A 72 4.07 -12.50 -10.04
C LYS A 72 3.98 -12.80 -8.56
N THR A 73 4.43 -11.86 -7.74
CA THR A 73 4.36 -11.96 -6.27
C THR A 73 3.63 -10.75 -5.73
N SER A 74 2.75 -10.96 -4.74
CA SER A 74 2.00 -9.88 -4.09
C SER A 74 2.43 -9.72 -2.62
N TYR A 75 2.52 -8.46 -2.19
CA TYR A 75 2.96 -8.06 -0.87
C TYR A 75 1.91 -7.18 -0.17
N PRO A 76 1.54 -7.50 1.08
CA PRO A 76 2.10 -8.59 1.87
C PRO A 76 1.51 -9.95 1.43
N HIS A 77 2.12 -11.04 1.87
CA HIS A 77 1.61 -12.38 1.56
C HIS A 77 0.29 -12.62 2.31
N GLY A 78 -0.83 -12.62 1.59
CA GLY A 78 -2.17 -12.83 2.17
C GLY A 78 -3.02 -11.56 2.11
N ASP A 79 -3.36 -11.03 3.28
CA ASP A 79 -4.22 -9.85 3.42
C ASP A 79 -3.56 -8.56 2.92
N TRP A 80 -4.35 -7.51 2.73
CA TRP A 80 -3.87 -6.23 2.20
C TRP A 80 -3.27 -5.39 3.33
N PHE A 81 -2.34 -4.49 2.99
CA PHE A 81 -2.06 -3.39 3.91
C PHE A 81 -3.31 -2.52 4.04
N LYS A 82 -3.58 -2.04 5.25
CA LYS A 82 -4.73 -1.19 5.54
C LYS A 82 -4.27 0.12 6.13
N THR A 83 -4.70 1.22 5.52
CA THR A 83 -4.47 2.58 6.01
C THR A 83 -5.81 3.22 6.33
N TRP A 84 -6.03 3.55 7.61
CA TRP A 84 -7.28 4.14 8.09
C TRP A 84 -7.30 5.66 7.83
N SER A 85 -8.49 6.19 7.56
CA SER A 85 -8.74 7.62 7.52
C SER A 85 -8.51 8.25 8.91
N SER A 86 -8.33 9.57 8.96
CA SER A 86 -8.31 10.32 10.23
C SER A 86 -9.70 10.51 10.83
N CYS A 87 -10.76 10.24 10.07
CA CYS A 87 -12.11 10.03 10.55
C CYS A 87 -12.73 8.82 9.84
N TYR A 88 -13.11 7.80 10.60
CA TYR A 88 -13.63 6.56 10.05
C TYR A 88 -14.74 5.98 10.92
N TYR A 89 -15.69 5.28 10.30
CA TYR A 89 -16.73 4.52 10.98
C TYR A 89 -16.41 3.02 10.96
N ASN A 90 -16.35 2.40 12.13
CA ASN A 90 -16.09 0.97 12.24
C ASN A 90 -16.98 0.35 13.32
N GLU A 91 -17.76 -0.67 12.92
CA GLU A 91 -18.53 -1.53 13.83
C GLU A 91 -19.40 -0.78 14.85
N GLY A 92 -20.06 0.31 14.43
CA GLY A 92 -20.95 1.07 15.31
C GLY A 92 -20.34 2.30 15.96
N ALA A 93 -19.03 2.53 15.79
CA ALA A 93 -18.31 3.63 16.42
C ALA A 93 -17.51 4.46 15.41
N TRP A 94 -17.49 5.78 15.61
CA TRP A 94 -16.58 6.68 14.94
C TRP A 94 -15.21 6.68 15.62
N GLY A 95 -14.14 6.70 14.83
CA GLY A 95 -12.76 6.70 15.30
C GLY A 95 -11.85 7.55 14.44
N GLY A 96 -10.66 7.85 14.97
CA GLY A 96 -9.67 8.72 14.35
C GLY A 96 -9.59 10.10 15.02
N SER A 97 -8.53 10.85 14.73
CA SER A 97 -8.26 12.16 15.35
C SER A 97 -9.34 13.20 15.06
N ASP A 98 -10.03 13.04 13.93
CA ASP A 98 -11.01 14.00 13.42
C ASP A 98 -12.46 13.49 13.63
N SER A 99 -12.63 12.45 14.45
CA SER A 99 -13.94 11.89 14.80
C SER A 99 -14.62 12.63 15.96
N LEU A 100 -15.93 12.78 15.86
CA LEU A 100 -16.85 13.29 16.88
C LEU A 100 -17.79 12.17 17.34
N SER A 101 -18.69 12.47 18.30
CA SER A 101 -19.64 11.48 18.82
C SER A 101 -20.61 10.91 17.79
N ASP A 102 -20.89 11.66 16.73
CA ASP A 102 -21.93 11.37 15.75
C ASP A 102 -21.48 11.57 14.29
N GLY A 103 -20.18 11.73 14.03
CA GLY A 103 -19.68 11.96 12.68
C GLY A 103 -18.22 12.40 12.63
N CYS A 104 -17.83 12.95 11.48
CA CYS A 104 -16.54 13.62 11.31
C CYS A 104 -16.66 15.12 11.64
N SER A 105 -15.58 15.71 12.14
CA SER A 105 -15.52 17.16 12.34
C SER A 105 -15.68 17.91 11.02
N GLU A 106 -16.55 18.92 10.98
CA GLU A 106 -16.78 19.78 9.80
C GLU A 106 -15.66 20.81 9.58
N GLU A 107 -14.68 20.91 10.49
CA GLU A 107 -13.51 21.81 10.41
C GLU A 107 -12.48 21.35 9.35
N GLY A 108 -12.94 20.73 8.26
CA GLY A 108 -12.17 20.01 7.24
C GLY A 108 -11.76 20.83 6.01
N GLU A 109 -11.58 22.15 6.11
CA GLU A 109 -10.94 22.96 5.04
C GLU A 109 -9.41 22.82 4.99
N SER A 110 -8.84 21.88 5.75
CA SER A 110 -7.52 21.35 5.43
C SER A 110 -7.75 19.93 4.95
N THR A 111 -7.61 19.72 3.63
CA THR A 111 -7.48 18.43 2.92
C THR A 111 -7.31 17.27 3.88
N PRO A 112 -8.16 16.20 3.89
CA PRO A 112 -8.03 15.03 4.76
C PRO A 112 -6.59 14.54 4.80
N GLY A 113 -5.88 15.11 5.77
CA GLY A 113 -4.48 15.46 5.57
C GLY A 113 -3.76 14.43 6.32
N PHE A 114 -3.69 13.26 5.69
CA PHE A 114 -2.96 12.10 6.17
C PHE A 114 -1.80 12.54 7.05
N SER A 115 -2.03 12.51 8.36
CA SER A 115 -1.09 13.08 9.30
C SER A 115 0.16 12.24 9.16
N ILE A 116 1.28 12.90 8.84
CA ILE A 116 2.53 12.29 8.46
C ILE A 116 3.14 11.63 9.71
N MET A 117 2.59 10.49 10.13
CA MET A 117 3.31 9.52 10.93
C MET A 117 4.22 8.80 9.94
N ALA A 118 5.42 9.33 9.75
CA ALA A 118 6.45 8.72 8.91
C ALA A 118 6.93 7.41 9.56
N THR A 119 6.15 6.33 9.40
CA THR A 119 6.65 4.97 9.58
C THR A 119 7.45 4.60 8.34
N LEU A 120 8.78 4.82 8.40
CA LEU A 120 9.72 4.20 7.48
C LEU A 120 9.73 2.69 7.75
N ALA A 121 8.76 1.97 7.21
CA ALA A 121 8.80 0.51 7.16
C ALA A 121 9.77 0.10 6.04
N ALA A 122 11.05 0.02 6.36
CA ALA A 122 12.03 -0.64 5.50
C ALA A 122 11.83 -2.16 5.63
N LEU A 123 11.09 -2.75 4.69
CA LEU A 123 10.99 -4.20 4.55
C LEU A 123 12.06 -4.63 3.55
N SER A 124 13.20 -5.10 4.05
CA SER A 124 14.19 -5.81 3.24
C SER A 124 13.75 -7.27 3.09
N ILE A 125 13.49 -7.70 1.86
CA ILE A 125 13.20 -9.11 1.57
C ILE A 125 14.55 -9.80 1.38
N ALA A 126 15.00 -10.55 2.40
CA ALA A 126 16.20 -11.36 2.28
C ALA A 126 15.96 -12.47 1.22
N GLY A 127 16.54 -12.28 0.03
CA GLY A 127 16.61 -13.29 -1.01
C GLY A 127 17.46 -14.47 -0.54
N ILE A 128 16.82 -15.54 -0.06
CA ILE A 128 17.48 -16.85 0.06
C ILE A 128 17.49 -17.47 -1.34
N ILE A 129 18.56 -17.23 -2.10
CA ILE A 129 18.94 -18.09 -3.23
C ILE A 129 20.46 -18.29 -3.17
N VAL A 130 20.90 -19.51 -3.50
CA VAL A 130 22.28 -20.04 -3.74
C VAL A 130 22.52 -21.24 -2.79
N THR A 131 22.46 -22.51 -3.18
CA THR A 131 22.44 -23.16 -4.50
C THR A 131 21.75 -24.53 -4.39
N ARG A 132 20.93 -24.90 -5.37
CA ARG A 132 20.72 -26.30 -5.71
C ARG A 132 21.27 -26.54 -7.12
N ARG A 133 22.31 -27.37 -7.17
CA ARG A 133 22.75 -28.25 -8.28
C ARG A 133 23.66 -27.66 -9.36
N GLU A 134 24.94 -27.97 -9.18
CA GLU A 134 26.00 -28.21 -10.16
C GLU A 134 26.88 -29.27 -9.46
N SER A 135 27.28 -30.44 -9.96
CA SER A 135 27.26 -30.99 -11.31
C SER A 135 27.36 -32.52 -11.24
N TYR A 136 26.80 -33.16 -12.27
CA TYR A 136 27.10 -34.51 -12.74
C TYR A 136 28.58 -34.61 -13.18
N GLN A 137 29.19 -35.80 -13.12
CA GLN A 137 30.52 -36.22 -13.67
C GLN A 137 31.77 -36.14 -12.74
N LYS A 138 32.08 -37.24 -12.03
CA LYS A 138 33.13 -38.24 -12.37
C LYS A 138 33.39 -39.18 -11.19
#